data_AF-A0A1F3ZMA2-F1
#
_entry.id   AF-A0A1F3ZMA2-F1
#
_cell.length_a   1.000
_cell.length_b   1.000
_cell.length_c   1.000
_cell.angle_alpha   90.00
_cell.angle_beta   90.00
_cell.angle_gamma   90.00
#
_symmetry.space_group_name_H-M   'P 1'
#
loop_
_entity.id
_entity.type
_entity.pdbx_description
1 polymer ?
#
loop_
_entity_poly.entity_id
_entity_poly.type
_entity_poly.pdbx_seq_one_letter_code
_entity_poly.pdbx_strand_id
1 'polypeptide(L)'
;MLDAERERLRVLVLALVRSAAGYPGRWTDELTCHGDFEGRAQSIELFSVPVSEQRGLRCRLRDVRKLAEALLGGPLVLIFHTPEATAKHYEHVVLA
;
A
#
# COMPACT_ATOMS: atom_id res chain seq x y z
N MET A 1 -5.19 -5.14 -21.12
CA MET A 1 -4.64 -3.86 -20.65
C MET A 1 -3.18 -3.81 -21.03
N LEU A 2 -2.77 -2.81 -21.81
CA LEU A 2 -1.36 -2.61 -22.18
C LEU A 2 -0.57 -2.26 -20.91
N ASP A 3 0.70 -2.66 -20.83
CA ASP A 3 1.51 -2.49 -19.60
C ASP A 3 1.59 -1.02 -19.15
N ALA A 4 1.61 -0.08 -20.09
CA ALA A 4 1.61 1.36 -19.80
C ALA A 4 0.29 1.85 -19.15
N GLU A 5 -0.85 1.26 -19.51
CA GLU A 5 -2.15 1.59 -18.92
C GLU A 5 -2.27 1.02 -17.51
N ARG A 6 -1.77 -0.21 -17.31
CA ARG A 6 -1.67 -0.84 -15.99
C ARG A 6 -0.84 0.01 -15.03
N GLU A 7 0.30 0.51 -15.49
CA GLU A 7 1.19 1.32 -14.67
C GLU A 7 0.56 2.66 -14.28
N ARG A 8 -0.14 3.32 -15.21
CA ARG A 8 -0.90 4.55 -14.90
C ARG A 8 -1.96 4.30 -13.82
N LEU A 9 -2.68 3.19 -13.89
CA LEU A 9 -3.66 2.81 -12.87
C LEU A 9 -2.99 2.54 -11.52
N ARG A 10 -1.82 1.90 -11.50
CA ARG A 10 -1.06 1.65 -10.26
C ARG A 10 -0.62 2.96 -9.60
N VAL A 11 -0.17 3.95 -10.38
CA VAL A 11 0.17 5.29 -9.88
C VAL A 11 -1.07 5.96 -9.27
N LEU A 12 -2.20 5.93 -9.97
CA LEU A 12 -3.45 6.55 -9.51
C LEU A 12 -3.98 5.90 -8.23
N VAL A 13 -4.00 4.55 -8.17
CA VAL A 13 -4.42 3.80 -6.99
C VAL A 13 -3.53 4.12 -5.79
N LEU A 14 -2.20 4.16 -5.99
CA LEU A 14 -1.28 4.49 -4.91
C LEU A 14 -1.52 5.91 -4.38
N ALA A 15 -1.72 6.88 -5.27
CA ALA A 15 -2.02 8.27 -4.89
C ALA A 15 -3.34 8.37 -4.10
N LEU A 16 -4.38 7.67 -4.54
CA LEU A 16 -5.68 7.61 -3.85
C LEU A 16 -5.54 7.02 -2.44
N VAL A 17 -4.84 5.88 -2.31
CA VAL A 17 -4.61 5.21 -1.03
C VAL A 17 -3.82 6.12 -0.08
N ARG A 18 -2.72 6.74 -0.54
CA ARG A 18 -1.92 7.67 0.27
C ARG A 18 -2.74 8.86 0.75
N SER A 19 -3.51 9.47 -0.15
CA SER A 19 -4.37 10.62 0.18
C SER A 19 -5.43 10.26 1.22
N ALA A 20 -6.04 9.09 1.10
CA ALA A 20 -7.07 8.65 2.06
C ALA A 20 -6.47 8.19 3.39
N ALA A 21 -5.27 7.62 3.37
CA ALA A 21 -4.60 7.13 4.56
C ALA A 21 -3.98 8.26 5.40
N GLY A 22 -3.35 9.23 4.74
CA GLY A 22 -2.51 10.24 5.39
C GLY A 22 -1.11 9.73 5.75
N TYR A 23 -0.68 8.61 5.15
CA TYR A 23 0.59 7.94 5.45
C TYR A 23 1.43 7.73 4.19
N PRO A 24 2.78 7.70 4.31
CA PRO A 24 3.63 7.24 3.22
C PRO A 24 3.25 5.82 2.81
N GLY A 25 3.28 5.55 1.51
CA GLY A 25 2.99 4.23 1.01
C GLY A 25 3.58 3.95 -0.36
N ARG A 26 3.75 2.67 -0.65
CA ARG A 26 4.30 2.17 -1.92
C ARG A 26 3.71 0.81 -2.27
N TRP A 27 3.84 0.43 -3.54
CA TRP A 27 3.63 -0.94 -3.94
C TRP A 27 4.71 -1.85 -3.34
N THR A 28 4.30 -3.03 -2.88
CA THR A 28 5.25 -4.05 -2.42
C THR A 28 6.17 -4.47 -3.56
N ASP A 29 7.46 -4.51 -3.28
CA ASP A 29 8.50 -4.94 -4.22
C ASP A 29 9.62 -5.70 -3.50
N GLU A 30 10.76 -5.87 -4.15
CA GLU A 30 11.93 -6.60 -3.62
C GLU A 30 12.63 -5.89 -2.47
N LEU A 31 12.43 -4.58 -2.33
CA LEU A 31 13.04 -3.79 -1.25
C LEU A 31 12.22 -3.90 0.04
N THR A 32 10.92 -4.17 -0.08
CA THR A 32 10.04 -4.22 1.09
C THR A 32 9.64 -5.63 1.53
N CYS A 33 9.79 -6.62 0.65
CA CYS A 33 9.46 -8.00 0.92
C CYS A 33 10.52 -8.97 0.36
N HIS A 34 11.10 -9.80 1.24
CA HIS A 34 12.10 -10.81 0.88
C HIS A 34 11.51 -12.18 0.51
N GLY A 35 10.18 -12.33 0.54
CA GLY A 35 9.48 -13.57 0.20
C GLY A 35 8.44 -13.37 -0.90
N ASP A 36 8.09 -14.43 -1.60
CA ASP A 36 6.96 -14.40 -2.53
C ASP A 36 5.69 -14.90 -1.81
N PHE A 37 4.63 -14.13 -1.92
CA PHE A 37 3.32 -14.52 -1.41
C PHE A 37 2.26 -14.20 -2.47
N GLU A 38 1.23 -15.03 -2.54
CA GLU A 38 0.15 -14.84 -3.51
C GLU A 38 -0.52 -13.48 -3.29
N GLY A 39 -0.55 -12.64 -4.32
CA GLY A 39 -1.05 -11.27 -4.26
C GLY A 39 -0.01 -10.18 -3.93
N ARG A 40 1.28 -10.53 -3.79
CA ARG A 40 2.38 -9.57 -3.57
C ARG A 40 2.37 -8.42 -4.59
N ALA A 41 2.22 -8.73 -5.87
CA ALA A 41 2.17 -7.72 -6.94
C ALA A 41 0.98 -6.74 -6.81
N GLN A 42 -0.05 -7.11 -6.05
CA GLN A 42 -1.23 -6.30 -5.76
C GLN A 42 -1.30 -5.89 -4.27
N SER A 43 -0.14 -5.69 -3.64
CA SER A 43 -0.05 -5.23 -2.26
C SER A 43 0.50 -3.81 -2.18
N ILE A 44 -0.11 -2.98 -1.33
CA ILE A 44 0.40 -1.66 -0.94
C ILE A 44 0.79 -1.70 0.53
N GLU A 45 1.98 -1.20 0.82
CA GLU A 45 2.49 -1.01 2.17
C GLU A 45 2.32 0.43 2.59
N LEU A 46 1.79 0.64 3.80
CA LEU A 46 1.71 1.93 4.47
C LEU A 46 2.64 1.95 5.67
N PHE A 47 3.45 3.00 5.77
CA PHE A 47 4.50 3.12 6.76
C PHE A 47 4.14 4.08 7.88
N SER A 48 4.78 3.88 9.04
CA SER A 48 4.61 4.70 10.24
C SER A 48 3.17 4.80 10.75
N VAL A 49 2.36 3.75 10.58
CA VAL A 49 0.96 3.72 11.03
C VAL A 49 0.88 3.21 12.48
N PRO A 50 0.52 4.05 13.47
CA PRO A 50 0.40 3.62 14.86
C PRO A 50 -0.65 2.50 15.01
N VAL A 51 -0.38 1.51 15.86
CA VAL A 51 -1.30 0.38 16.10
C VAL A 51 -2.69 0.85 16.52
N SER A 52 -2.76 1.91 17.32
CA SER A 52 -4.00 2.56 17.77
C SER A 52 -4.87 3.06 16.62
N GLU A 53 -4.27 3.42 15.48
CA GLU A 53 -4.98 3.98 14.32
C GLU A 53 -5.37 2.93 13.28
N GLN A 54 -4.68 1.79 13.25
CA GLN A 54 -4.83 0.77 12.19
C GLN A 54 -6.27 0.30 11.99
N ARG A 55 -7.03 0.08 13.08
CA ARG A 55 -8.42 -0.36 12.99
C ARG A 55 -9.31 0.71 12.34
N GLY A 56 -9.15 1.97 12.76
CA GLY A 56 -9.90 3.09 12.20
C GLY A 56 -9.53 3.35 10.74
N LEU A 57 -8.24 3.29 10.43
CA LEU A 57 -7.71 3.41 9.08
C LEU A 57 -8.26 2.32 8.15
N ARG A 58 -8.28 1.06 8.59
CA ARG A 58 -8.87 -0.05 7.83
C ARG A 58 -10.33 0.20 7.48
N CYS A 59 -11.10 0.79 8.40
CA CYS A 59 -12.49 1.15 8.14
C CYS A 59 -12.59 2.29 7.10
N ARG A 60 -11.78 3.34 7.23
CA ARG A 60 -11.76 4.48 6.29
C ARG A 60 -11.36 4.06 4.87
N LEU A 61 -10.36 3.18 4.77
CA LEU A 61 -9.84 2.73 3.47
C LEU A 61 -10.72 1.67 2.79
N ARG A 62 -11.82 1.23 3.40
CA ARG A 62 -12.66 0.15 2.87
C ARG A 62 -13.19 0.46 1.47
N ASP A 63 -13.73 1.66 1.28
CA ASP A 63 -14.36 2.04 0.00
C ASP A 63 -13.30 2.38 -1.05
N VAL A 64 -12.19 3.00 -0.62
CA VAL A 64 -11.01 3.22 -1.47
C VAL A 64 -10.44 1.90 -1.98
N ARG A 65 -10.32 0.90 -1.09
CA ARG A 65 -9.83 -0.42 -1.43
C ARG A 65 -10.73 -1.10 -2.45
N LYS A 66 -12.06 -1.10 -2.24
CA LYS A 66 -13.01 -1.67 -3.20
C LYS A 66 -12.93 -1.02 -4.57
N LEU A 67 -12.81 0.31 -4.62
CA LEU A 67 -12.65 1.04 -5.87
C LEU A 67 -11.34 0.65 -6.58
N ALA A 68 -10.25 0.57 -5.84
CA ALA A 68 -8.96 0.15 -6.36
C ALA A 68 -8.99 -1.30 -6.88
N GLU A 69 -9.65 -2.21 -6.16
CA GLU A 69 -9.83 -3.61 -6.58
C GLU A 69 -10.60 -3.70 -7.91
N ALA A 70 -11.65 -2.89 -8.07
CA ALA A 70 -12.40 -2.81 -9.32
C ALA A 70 -11.55 -2.25 -10.48
N LEU A 71 -10.75 -1.21 -10.23
CA LEU A 71 -9.86 -0.61 -11.24
C LEU A 71 -8.74 -1.56 -11.68
N LEU A 72 -8.18 -2.33 -10.74
CA LEU A 72 -7.07 -3.25 -10.99
C LEU A 72 -7.54 -4.61 -11.52
N GLY A 73 -8.83 -4.92 -11.42
CA GLY A 73 -9.41 -6.20 -11.80
C GLY A 73 -8.98 -7.35 -10.88
N GLY A 74 -8.75 -7.09 -9.59
CA GLY A 74 -8.25 -8.08 -8.65
C GLY A 74 -8.17 -7.58 -7.20
N PRO A 75 -7.92 -8.48 -6.23
CA PRO A 75 -7.85 -8.13 -4.82
C PRO A 75 -6.65 -7.23 -4.51
N LEU A 76 -6.83 -6.25 -3.63
CA LEU A 76 -5.77 -5.37 -3.14
C LEU A 76 -5.51 -5.70 -1.68
N VAL A 77 -4.26 -5.95 -1.33
CA VAL A 77 -3.83 -6.14 0.06
C VAL A 77 -3.21 -4.84 0.57
N LEU A 78 -3.60 -4.41 1.77
CA LEU A 78 -3.01 -3.27 2.45
C LEU A 78 -2.26 -3.77 3.68
N ILE A 79 -0.97 -3.48 3.76
CA ILE A 79 -0.08 -3.89 4.84
C ILE A 79 0.30 -2.64 5.62
N PHE A 80 0.18 -2.69 6.95
CA PHE A 80 0.49 -1.56 7.82
C PHE A 80 1.73 -1.86 8.64
N HIS A 81 2.71 -0.97 8.57
CA HIS A 81 3.93 -1.02 9.36
C HIS A 81 3.88 0.05 10.46
N THR A 82 4.18 -0.36 11.69
CA THR A 82 4.25 0.58 12.81
C THR A 82 5.45 1.53 12.65
N PRO A 83 5.48 2.67 13.37
CA PRO A 83 6.65 3.56 13.37
C PRO A 83 7.95 2.83 13.74
N GLU A 84 7.91 1.92 14.71
CA GLU A 84 9.08 1.16 15.16
C GLU A 84 9.56 0.19 14.09
N ALA A 85 8.64 -0.54 13.44
CA ALA A 85 8.97 -1.43 12.33
C ALA A 85 9.53 -0.66 11.12
N THR A 86 8.94 0.51 10.85
CA THR A 86 9.38 1.42 9.78
C THR A 86 10.79 1.90 10.02
N ALA A 87 11.09 2.42 11.22
CA ALA A 87 12.43 2.89 11.57
C ALA A 87 13.47 1.76 11.52
N LYS A 88 13.11 0.54 11.94
CA LYS A 88 14.05 -0.58 12.02
C LYS A 88 14.34 -1.26 10.68
N HIS A 89 13.35 -1.34 9.79
CA HIS A 89 13.43 -2.17 8.58
C HIS A 89 13.29 -1.38 7.28
N TYR A 90 12.74 -0.17 7.34
CA TYR A 90 12.33 0.61 6.16
C TYR A 90 12.82 2.06 6.22
N GLU A 91 13.90 2.34 6.95
CA GLU A 91 14.48 3.70 7.05
C GLU A 91 14.78 4.32 5.67
N HIS A 92 15.23 3.49 4.73
CA HIS A 92 15.54 3.86 3.35
C HIS A 92 14.29 4.18 2.50
N VAL A 93 13.10 3.86 2.99
CA VAL A 93 11.82 4.00 2.26
C VAL A 93 11.11 5.31 2.61
N VAL A 94 11.31 5.83 3.81
CA VAL A 94 10.61 7.04 4.29
C VAL A 94 11.36 8.32 3.97
N LEU A 95 12.67 8.23 3.69
CA LEU A 95 13.55 9.37 3.42
C LEU A 95 13.76 9.66 1.91
N ALA A 96 13.12 8.91 1.02
CA ALA A 96 13.19 9.07 -0.44
C ALA A 96 11.89 9.68 -0.99
#